data_AF-G7VPY2-F1
#
_entry.id   AF-G7VPY2-F1
#
_cell.length_a   1.000
_cell.length_b   1.000
_cell.length_c   1.000
_cell.angle_alpha   90.00
_cell.angle_beta   90.00
_cell.angle_gamma   90.00
#
_symmetry.space_group_name_H-M   'P 1'
#
loop_
_entity.id
_entity.type
_entity.pdbx_description
1 polymer ?
#
loop_
_entity_poly.entity_id
_entity_poly.type
_entity_poly.pdbx_seq_one_letter_code
_entity_poly.pdbx_strand_id
1 'polypeptide(L)'
;MIRPTLKMISCVLLAIIMIWTSMSAHLVLAAPSEEANRILQDSLSIVEIDHEIERISQEQQILLQRQQELRSNLATQQEQMAMQRKRAGSVLRSYYMGERDKLLSVVLGAKSLKQLLSLYDYYLLLISHDQDVLQKYESNYRNMRKTEEQVTRASSDLETVKTNLLEQRKRIVLLQASVNDGVNASKNPDTLRKLISEMTAYWENVGVYEVNKHFKALAQAMQDLPQFIQQQQGAMVTNGKVITISIREDDFNRFLKSENELFNHFNFSFGQDRIVVEGQQGTMKLRVEGHYTVENEPQNAILFHVDRLVFNGLELPDTTRNKLEKDFDLGFYPQQLISYVKATEVHTLAGVLEVKLVLSLK
;
A
#
# COMPACT_ATOMS: atom_id res chain seq x y z
N MET A 1 -84.40 -2.42 5.87
CA MET A 1 -83.83 -3.77 5.70
C MET A 1 -83.10 -3.83 4.36
N ILE A 2 -81.80 -3.53 4.34
CA ILE A 2 -80.95 -3.58 3.15
C ILE A 2 -79.83 -4.59 3.48
N ARG A 3 -79.69 -5.59 2.62
CA ARG A 3 -78.95 -6.84 2.83
C ARG A 3 -77.47 -6.60 3.22
N PRO A 4 -76.95 -7.26 4.28
CA PRO A 4 -75.56 -7.15 4.70
C PRO A 4 -74.56 -7.93 3.82
N THR A 5 -75.04 -8.61 2.76
CA THR A 5 -74.21 -9.50 1.94
C THR A 5 -73.36 -8.79 0.88
N LEU A 6 -73.65 -7.53 0.54
CA LEU A 6 -72.93 -6.82 -0.52
C LEU A 6 -71.64 -6.12 -0.02
N LYS A 7 -71.62 -5.67 1.25
CA LYS A 7 -70.42 -5.07 1.85
C LYS A 7 -69.32 -6.10 2.15
N MET A 8 -69.73 -7.34 2.45
CA MET A 8 -68.78 -8.41 2.78
C MET A 8 -68.02 -8.93 1.55
N ILE A 9 -68.65 -8.93 0.37
CA ILE A 9 -68.01 -9.34 -0.89
C ILE A 9 -66.98 -8.30 -1.35
N SER A 10 -67.26 -7.00 -1.13
CA SER A 10 -66.34 -5.92 -1.51
C SER A 10 -65.06 -5.87 -0.65
N CYS A 11 -65.13 -6.27 0.63
CA CYS A 11 -63.94 -6.34 1.49
C CYS A 11 -63.05 -7.56 1.20
N VAL A 12 -63.61 -8.68 0.74
CA VAL A 12 -62.82 -9.88 0.37
C VAL A 12 -62.06 -9.66 -0.94
N LEU A 13 -62.66 -8.96 -1.91
CA LEU A 13 -61.99 -8.66 -3.19
C LEU A 13 -60.82 -7.66 -3.04
N LEU A 14 -60.93 -6.69 -2.13
CA LEU A 14 -59.85 -5.74 -1.81
C LEU A 14 -58.70 -6.38 -1.03
N ALA A 15 -58.99 -7.36 -0.17
CA ALA A 15 -57.96 -8.12 0.55
C ALA A 15 -57.16 -9.04 -0.39
N ILE A 16 -57.78 -9.65 -1.40
CA ILE A 16 -57.11 -10.52 -2.37
C ILE A 16 -56.19 -9.70 -3.31
N ILE A 17 -56.58 -8.47 -3.67
CA ILE A 17 -55.74 -7.57 -4.49
C ILE A 17 -54.53 -7.06 -3.70
N MET A 18 -54.66 -6.77 -2.39
CA MET A 18 -53.51 -6.40 -1.56
C MET A 18 -52.53 -7.56 -1.30
N ILE A 19 -53.03 -8.81 -1.23
CA ILE A 19 -52.15 -9.98 -1.10
C ILE A 19 -51.36 -10.21 -2.40
N TRP A 20 -51.96 -9.91 -3.57
CA TRP A 20 -51.27 -10.02 -4.86
C TRP A 20 -50.22 -8.92 -5.09
N THR A 21 -50.36 -7.73 -4.50
CA THR A 21 -49.31 -6.69 -4.58
C THR A 21 -48.18 -6.85 -3.56
N SER A 22 -48.38 -7.70 -2.53
CA SER A 22 -47.34 -8.04 -1.56
C SER A 22 -46.43 -9.20 -1.99
N MET A 23 -46.75 -9.93 -3.07
CA MET A 23 -45.73 -10.63 -3.86
C MET A 23 -45.00 -9.61 -4.76
N SER A 24 -44.34 -8.65 -4.12
CA SER A 24 -43.19 -8.01 -4.74
C SER A 24 -42.25 -9.13 -5.16
N ALA A 25 -41.92 -9.14 -6.45
CA ALA A 25 -40.95 -10.05 -7.02
C ALA A 25 -39.66 -9.98 -6.20
N HIS A 26 -39.50 -10.89 -5.24
CA HIS A 26 -38.19 -11.39 -4.91
C HIS A 26 -37.76 -12.10 -6.19
N LEU A 27 -37.06 -11.36 -7.03
CA LEU A 27 -36.26 -11.91 -8.10
C LEU A 27 -35.23 -12.79 -7.38
N VAL A 28 -35.63 -14.02 -7.04
CA VAL A 28 -34.70 -15.10 -6.76
C VAL A 28 -34.09 -15.38 -8.12
N LEU A 29 -33.11 -14.55 -8.47
CA LEU A 29 -32.21 -14.83 -9.57
C LEU A 29 -31.62 -16.20 -9.21
N ALA A 30 -32.01 -17.23 -9.95
CA ALA A 30 -31.38 -18.53 -9.83
C ALA A 30 -29.87 -18.29 -9.85
N ALA A 31 -29.14 -18.92 -8.91
CA ALA A 31 -27.70 -18.73 -8.82
C ALA A 31 -27.10 -18.88 -10.23
N PRO A 32 -26.36 -17.86 -10.72
CA PRO A 32 -25.78 -17.92 -12.06
C PRO A 32 -25.01 -19.22 -12.22
N SER A 33 -25.05 -19.80 -13.43
CA SER A 33 -24.23 -20.99 -13.72
C SER A 33 -22.76 -20.68 -13.44
N GLU A 34 -21.97 -21.70 -13.16
CA GLU A 34 -20.52 -21.55 -12.95
C GLU A 34 -19.85 -20.74 -14.09
N GLU A 35 -20.30 -20.99 -15.33
CA GLU A 35 -19.88 -20.25 -16.53
C GLU A 35 -20.27 -18.77 -16.48
N ALA A 36 -21.52 -18.47 -16.11
CA ALA A 36 -21.97 -17.08 -15.96
C ALA A 36 -21.24 -16.35 -14.83
N ASN A 37 -20.95 -17.05 -13.72
CA ASN A 37 -20.15 -16.51 -12.61
C ASN A 37 -18.72 -16.15 -13.05
N ARG A 38 -18.07 -17.02 -13.82
CA ARG A 38 -16.73 -16.74 -14.36
C ARG A 38 -16.74 -15.51 -15.28
N ILE A 39 -17.74 -15.40 -16.16
CA ILE A 39 -17.86 -14.24 -17.04
C ILE A 39 -18.06 -12.95 -16.23
N LEU A 40 -18.86 -13.00 -15.15
CA LEU A 40 -19.04 -11.85 -14.26
C LEU A 40 -17.72 -11.50 -13.52
N GLN A 41 -16.98 -12.48 -13.03
CA GLN A 41 -15.67 -12.28 -12.39
C GLN A 41 -14.66 -11.67 -13.36
N ASP A 42 -14.57 -12.18 -14.59
CA ASP A 42 -13.72 -11.63 -15.64
C ASP A 42 -14.11 -10.19 -15.97
N SER A 43 -15.41 -9.89 -16.03
CA SER A 43 -15.90 -8.53 -16.31
C SER A 43 -15.58 -7.53 -15.20
N LEU A 44 -15.69 -7.93 -13.93
CA LEU A 44 -15.24 -7.12 -12.80
C LEU A 44 -13.72 -6.95 -12.81
N SER A 45 -12.99 -8.00 -13.20
CA SER A 45 -11.54 -7.95 -13.31
C SER A 45 -11.08 -6.92 -14.34
N ILE A 46 -11.77 -6.80 -15.48
CA ILE A 46 -11.48 -5.78 -16.49
C ILE A 46 -11.55 -4.37 -15.88
N VAL A 47 -12.65 -4.06 -15.19
CA VAL A 47 -12.90 -2.75 -14.58
C VAL A 47 -11.84 -2.40 -13.54
N GLU A 48 -11.49 -3.35 -12.68
CA GLU A 48 -10.47 -3.14 -11.65
C GLU A 48 -9.06 -3.02 -12.23
N ILE A 49 -8.74 -3.72 -13.32
CA ILE A 49 -7.46 -3.56 -14.02
C ILE A 49 -7.43 -2.21 -14.74
N ASP A 50 -8.53 -1.72 -15.29
CA ASP A 50 -8.62 -0.37 -15.89
C ASP A 50 -8.34 0.73 -14.85
N HIS A 51 -8.95 0.64 -13.66
CA HIS A 51 -8.65 1.55 -12.55
C HIS A 51 -7.17 1.49 -12.15
N GLU A 52 -6.58 0.30 -12.10
CA GLU A 52 -5.17 0.14 -11.78
C GLU A 52 -4.25 0.70 -12.88
N ILE A 53 -4.61 0.54 -14.15
CA ILE A 53 -3.90 1.16 -15.28
C ILE A 53 -3.95 2.68 -15.17
N GLU A 54 -5.10 3.27 -14.83
CA GLU A 54 -5.22 4.71 -14.63
C GLU A 54 -4.31 5.18 -13.50
N ARG A 55 -4.36 4.51 -12.35
CA ARG A 55 -3.53 4.82 -11.18
C ARG A 55 -2.04 4.72 -11.52
N ILE A 56 -1.60 3.64 -12.14
CA ILE A 56 -0.20 3.44 -12.54
C ILE A 56 0.22 4.46 -13.60
N SER A 57 -0.68 4.86 -14.51
CA SER A 57 -0.39 5.90 -15.52
C SER A 57 -0.18 7.28 -14.87
N GLN A 58 -0.92 7.59 -13.82
CA GLN A 58 -0.69 8.81 -13.02
C GLN A 58 0.66 8.75 -12.29
N GLU A 59 1.00 7.60 -11.69
CA GLU A 59 2.30 7.37 -11.06
C GLU A 59 3.46 7.50 -12.06
N GLN A 60 3.29 6.95 -13.26
CA GLN A 60 4.23 7.11 -14.38
C GLN A 60 4.47 8.59 -14.72
N GLN A 61 3.41 9.39 -14.78
CA GLN A 61 3.50 10.81 -15.11
C GLN A 61 4.27 11.60 -14.04
N ILE A 62 4.04 11.28 -12.76
CA ILE A 62 4.77 11.88 -11.63
C ILE A 62 6.26 11.50 -11.72
N LEU A 63 6.58 10.23 -11.99
CA LEU A 63 7.95 9.76 -12.14
C LEU A 63 8.66 10.42 -13.33
N LEU A 64 7.97 10.61 -14.45
CA LEU A 64 8.50 11.33 -15.62
C LEU A 64 8.86 12.77 -15.30
N GLN A 65 7.95 13.50 -14.63
CA GLN A 65 8.21 14.87 -14.19
C GLN A 65 9.41 14.92 -13.24
N ARG A 66 9.46 14.00 -12.26
CA ARG A 66 10.57 13.92 -11.32
C ARG A 66 11.91 13.62 -11.99
N GLN A 67 11.93 12.71 -12.96
CA GLN A 67 13.11 12.39 -13.75
C GLN A 67 13.60 13.62 -14.54
N GLN A 68 12.68 14.39 -15.13
CA GLN A 68 13.01 15.60 -15.87
C GLN A 68 13.63 16.68 -14.96
N GLU A 69 13.06 16.90 -13.78
CA GLU A 69 13.62 17.80 -12.77
C GLU A 69 15.03 17.38 -12.35
N LEU A 70 15.22 16.09 -12.03
CA LEU A 70 16.51 15.55 -11.62
C LEU A 70 17.57 15.71 -12.72
N ARG A 71 17.21 15.45 -13.98
CA ARG A 71 18.11 15.63 -15.13
C ARG A 71 18.48 17.10 -15.34
N SER A 72 17.52 18.02 -15.20
CA SER A 72 17.79 19.46 -15.29
C SER A 72 18.74 19.91 -14.17
N ASN A 73 18.49 19.49 -12.93
CA ASN A 73 19.35 19.77 -11.79
C ASN A 73 20.76 19.20 -11.98
N LEU A 74 20.87 17.96 -12.49
CA LEU A 74 22.15 17.33 -12.78
C LEU A 74 22.94 18.11 -13.85
N ALA A 75 22.28 18.58 -14.91
CA ALA A 75 22.93 19.38 -15.95
C ALA A 75 23.50 20.70 -15.38
N THR A 76 22.72 21.41 -14.55
CA THR A 76 23.20 22.62 -13.86
C THR A 76 24.36 22.32 -12.91
N GLN A 77 24.30 21.22 -12.16
CA GLN A 77 25.40 20.79 -11.30
C GLN A 77 26.67 20.49 -12.11
N GLN A 78 26.55 19.79 -13.23
CA GLN A 78 27.67 19.48 -14.13
C GLN A 78 28.35 20.74 -14.68
N GLU A 79 27.56 21.74 -15.09
CA GLU A 79 28.09 23.03 -15.55
C GLU A 79 28.86 23.77 -14.44
N GLN A 80 28.28 23.84 -13.24
CA GLN A 80 28.94 24.46 -12.08
C GLN A 80 30.23 23.71 -11.69
N MET A 81 30.21 22.38 -11.80
CA MET A 81 31.37 21.53 -11.50
C MET A 81 32.55 21.78 -12.44
N ALA A 82 32.32 22.15 -13.70
CA ALA A 82 33.39 22.50 -14.63
C ALA A 82 34.21 23.71 -14.12
N MET A 83 33.53 24.76 -13.66
CA MET A 83 34.18 25.94 -13.08
C MET A 83 34.89 25.62 -11.76
N GLN A 84 34.23 24.87 -10.88
CA GLN A 84 34.81 24.50 -9.58
C GLN A 84 36.03 23.61 -9.73
N ARG A 85 36.00 22.66 -10.69
CA ARG A 85 37.15 21.81 -11.03
C ARG A 85 38.36 22.64 -11.46
N LYS A 86 38.16 23.69 -12.26
CA LYS A 86 39.24 24.60 -12.66
C LYS A 86 39.85 25.33 -11.46
N ARG A 87 39.01 25.82 -10.54
CA ARG A 87 39.45 26.52 -9.32
C ARG A 87 40.20 25.58 -8.37
N ALA A 88 39.60 24.44 -8.02
CA ALA A 88 40.24 23.41 -7.19
C ALA A 88 41.55 22.92 -7.80
N GLY A 89 41.58 22.69 -9.13
CA GLY A 89 42.80 22.32 -9.83
C GLY A 89 43.89 23.40 -9.81
N SER A 90 43.52 24.68 -9.79
CA SER A 90 44.47 25.79 -9.62
C SER A 90 45.09 25.79 -8.22
N VAL A 91 44.26 25.59 -7.19
CA VAL A 91 44.71 25.45 -5.81
C VAL A 91 45.71 24.30 -5.71
N LEU A 92 45.33 23.10 -6.14
CA LEU A 92 46.21 21.91 -6.09
C LEU A 92 47.53 22.12 -6.84
N ARG A 93 47.50 22.74 -8.03
CA ARG A 93 48.72 23.08 -8.77
C ARG A 93 49.62 24.05 -8.01
N SER A 94 49.06 25.05 -7.32
CA SER A 94 49.86 26.02 -6.55
C SER A 94 50.61 25.36 -5.38
N TYR A 95 50.00 24.36 -4.73
CA TYR A 95 50.69 23.52 -3.74
C TYR A 95 51.74 22.63 -4.41
N TYR A 96 51.40 21.95 -5.50
CA TYR A 96 52.30 21.04 -6.19
C TYR A 96 53.55 21.73 -6.79
N MET A 97 53.39 22.93 -7.34
CA MET A 97 54.48 23.73 -7.91
C MET A 97 55.29 24.49 -6.85
N GLY A 98 54.96 24.34 -5.56
CA GLY A 98 55.65 25.01 -4.45
C GLY A 98 55.42 26.52 -4.38
N GLU A 99 54.39 27.05 -5.04
CA GLU A 99 54.03 28.48 -4.95
C GLU A 99 53.58 28.84 -3.54
N ARG A 100 52.89 27.92 -2.86
CA ARG A 100 52.47 28.07 -1.46
C ARG A 100 53.63 28.02 -0.47
N ASP A 101 54.69 27.26 -0.77
CA ASP A 101 55.90 27.19 0.05
C ASP A 101 56.71 28.50 -0.01
N LYS A 102 56.70 29.16 -1.18
CA LYS A 102 57.28 30.50 -1.34
C LYS A 102 56.57 31.55 -0.47
N LEU A 103 55.26 31.44 -0.28
CA LEU A 103 54.51 32.36 0.61
C LEU A 103 54.94 32.21 2.07
N LEU A 104 55.14 30.98 2.55
CA LEU A 104 55.66 30.75 3.89
C LEU A 104 57.05 31.37 4.06
N SER A 105 57.89 31.25 3.03
CA SER A 105 59.23 31.87 3.01
C SER A 105 59.17 33.40 3.10
N VAL A 106 58.15 34.04 2.51
CA VAL A 106 57.91 35.50 2.62
C VAL A 106 57.49 35.89 4.04
N VAL A 107 56.65 35.08 4.70
CA VAL A 107 56.27 35.31 6.11
C VAL A 107 57.49 35.24 7.02
N LEU A 108 58.32 34.20 6.85
CA LEU A 108 59.54 34.00 7.65
C LEU A 108 60.62 35.07 7.38
N GLY A 109 60.59 35.72 6.21
CA GLY A 109 61.50 36.81 5.83
C GLY A 109 61.11 38.21 6.31
N ALA A 110 60.09 38.34 7.17
CA ALA A 110 59.62 39.63 7.67
C ALA A 110 60.69 40.40 8.46
N LYS A 111 60.83 41.72 8.22
CA LYS A 111 61.87 42.58 8.85
C LYS A 111 61.45 43.19 10.19
N SER A 112 60.20 43.01 10.61
CA SER A 112 59.68 43.51 11.88
C SER A 112 58.52 42.65 12.38
N LEU A 113 58.27 42.67 13.70
CA LEU A 113 57.16 41.93 14.31
C LEU A 113 55.80 42.35 13.73
N LYS A 114 55.60 43.66 13.49
CA LYS A 114 54.37 44.18 12.87
C LYS A 114 54.17 43.61 11.46
N GLN A 115 55.23 43.55 10.67
CA GLN A 115 55.18 42.98 9.32
C GLN A 115 54.93 41.47 9.35
N LEU A 116 55.55 40.75 10.30
CA LEU A 116 55.34 39.31 10.48
C LEU A 116 53.87 39.00 10.75
N LEU A 117 53.24 39.69 11.71
CA LEU A 117 51.84 39.48 12.07
C LEU A 117 50.92 39.71 10.86
N SER A 118 51.10 40.82 10.13
CA SER A 118 50.28 41.09 8.94
C SER A 118 50.45 40.04 7.84
N LEU A 119 51.68 39.62 7.54
CA LEU A 119 51.94 38.59 6.53
C LEU A 119 51.39 37.22 6.95
N TYR A 120 51.45 36.89 8.24
CA TYR A 120 50.88 35.68 8.80
C TYR A 120 49.35 35.65 8.69
N ASP A 121 48.68 36.77 8.98
CA ASP A 121 47.22 36.89 8.83
C ASP A 121 46.79 36.69 7.36
N TYR A 122 47.51 37.27 6.41
CA TYR A 122 47.25 37.04 4.98
C TYR A 122 47.50 35.60 4.55
N TYR A 123 48.54 34.96 5.10
CA TYR A 123 48.84 33.56 4.84
C TYR A 123 47.69 32.66 5.33
N LEU A 124 47.24 32.85 6.59
CA LEU A 124 46.11 32.10 7.13
C LEU A 124 44.83 32.30 6.31
N LEU A 125 44.51 33.53 5.94
CA LEU A 125 43.34 33.83 5.11
C LEU A 125 43.37 33.07 3.77
N LEU A 126 44.55 33.00 3.14
CA LEU A 126 44.73 32.33 1.86
C LEU A 126 44.66 30.81 1.97
N ILE A 127 45.24 30.22 3.02
CA ILE A 127 45.13 28.77 3.29
C ILE A 127 43.67 28.40 3.59
N SER A 128 42.97 29.18 4.41
CA SER A 128 41.54 28.96 4.69
C SER A 128 40.70 29.06 3.42
N HIS A 129 40.97 30.04 2.56
CA HIS A 129 40.29 30.14 1.27
C HIS A 129 40.54 28.93 0.35
N ASP A 130 41.79 28.45 0.30
CA ASP A 130 42.14 27.25 -0.48
C ASP A 130 41.40 26.00 0.04
N GLN A 131 41.32 25.84 1.38
CA GLN A 131 40.55 24.77 2.02
C GLN A 131 39.06 24.86 1.68
N ASP A 132 38.47 26.05 1.77
CA ASP A 132 37.07 26.30 1.42
C ASP A 132 36.78 25.92 -0.05
N VAL A 133 37.68 26.27 -0.97
CA VAL A 133 37.55 25.93 -2.40
C VAL A 133 37.53 24.42 -2.60
N LEU A 134 38.45 23.69 -1.96
CA LEU A 134 38.54 22.23 -2.08
C LEU A 134 37.35 21.52 -1.43
N GLN A 135 36.96 21.94 -0.22
CA GLN A 135 35.82 21.37 0.50
C GLN A 135 34.50 21.61 -0.25
N LYS A 136 34.33 22.80 -0.82
CA LYS A 136 33.17 23.12 -1.64
C LYS A 136 33.11 22.27 -2.90
N TYR A 137 34.24 22.06 -3.57
CA TYR A 137 34.32 21.17 -4.73
C TYR A 137 33.94 19.72 -4.36
N GLU A 138 34.50 19.19 -3.27
CA GLU A 138 34.22 17.83 -2.81
C GLU A 138 32.74 17.64 -2.43
N SER A 139 32.16 18.59 -1.70
CA SER A 139 30.74 18.57 -1.32
C SER A 139 29.83 18.59 -2.55
N ASN A 140 30.08 19.49 -3.49
CA ASN A 140 29.28 19.58 -4.72
C ASN A 140 29.45 18.35 -5.63
N TYR A 141 30.64 17.77 -5.69
CA TYR A 141 30.86 16.51 -6.40
C TYR A 141 30.04 15.37 -5.80
N ARG A 142 30.04 15.23 -4.47
CA ARG A 142 29.23 14.22 -3.77
C ARG A 142 27.73 14.41 -4.03
N ASN A 143 27.25 15.65 -3.99
CA ASN A 143 25.85 15.96 -4.29
C ASN A 143 25.49 15.64 -5.75
N MET A 144 26.35 15.99 -6.71
CA MET A 144 26.15 15.65 -8.12
C MET A 144 26.07 14.13 -8.34
N ARG A 145 26.94 13.35 -7.69
CA ARG A 145 26.90 11.87 -7.76
C ARG A 145 25.61 11.30 -7.18
N LYS A 146 25.10 11.85 -6.07
CA LYS A 146 23.79 11.46 -5.52
C LYS A 146 22.65 11.77 -6.49
N THR A 147 22.66 12.93 -7.13
CA THR A 147 21.66 13.28 -8.16
C THR A 147 21.74 12.31 -9.35
N GLU A 148 22.95 11.96 -9.79
CA GLU A 148 23.17 10.99 -10.88
C GLU A 148 22.58 9.62 -10.53
N GLU A 149 22.83 9.11 -9.33
CA GLU A 149 22.22 7.86 -8.84
C GLU A 149 20.69 7.94 -8.79
N GLN A 150 20.13 9.08 -8.35
CA GLN A 150 18.68 9.30 -8.34
C GLN A 150 18.08 9.30 -9.75
N VAL A 151 18.76 9.89 -10.74
CA VAL A 151 18.35 9.85 -12.15
C VAL A 151 18.33 8.41 -12.66
N THR A 152 19.36 7.61 -12.34
CA THR A 152 19.42 6.20 -12.76
C THR A 152 18.30 5.39 -12.13
N ARG A 153 18.04 5.54 -10.83
CA ARG A 153 16.93 4.86 -10.14
C ARG A 153 15.59 5.23 -10.74
N ALA A 154 15.29 6.53 -10.87
CA ALA A 154 14.05 7.01 -11.48
C ALA A 154 13.87 6.50 -12.92
N SER A 155 14.95 6.31 -13.68
CA SER A 155 14.89 5.71 -15.02
C SER A 155 14.55 4.22 -14.98
N SER A 156 15.09 3.47 -14.02
CA SER A 156 14.77 2.06 -13.80
C SER A 156 13.32 1.88 -13.35
N ASP A 157 12.89 2.66 -12.36
CA ASP A 157 11.52 2.61 -11.83
C ASP A 157 10.49 2.90 -12.92
N LEU A 158 10.77 3.91 -13.77
CA LEU A 158 9.93 4.25 -14.91
C LEU A 158 9.83 3.11 -15.93
N GLU A 159 10.91 2.36 -16.15
CA GLU A 159 10.89 1.21 -17.06
C GLU A 159 10.06 0.07 -16.49
N THR A 160 10.22 -0.24 -15.19
CA THR A 160 9.37 -1.21 -14.49
C THR A 160 7.90 -0.84 -14.59
N VAL A 161 7.56 0.42 -14.33
CA VAL A 161 6.17 0.93 -14.44
C VAL A 161 5.63 0.78 -15.87
N LYS A 162 6.43 1.05 -16.91
CA LYS A 162 6.02 0.83 -18.30
C LYS A 162 5.76 -0.64 -18.60
N THR A 163 6.64 -1.54 -18.16
CA THR A 163 6.47 -2.98 -18.35
C THR A 163 5.18 -3.44 -17.69
N ASN A 164 4.93 -3.05 -16.44
CA ASN A 164 3.71 -3.38 -15.71
C ASN A 164 2.44 -2.88 -16.46
N LEU A 165 2.45 -1.65 -16.96
CA LEU A 165 1.33 -1.11 -17.75
C LEU A 165 1.06 -1.92 -19.03
N LEU A 166 2.10 -2.36 -19.73
CA LEU A 166 1.94 -3.17 -20.94
C LEU A 166 1.36 -4.55 -20.62
N GLU A 167 1.79 -5.17 -19.51
CA GLU A 167 1.26 -6.45 -19.05
C GLU A 167 -0.21 -6.35 -18.67
N GLN A 168 -0.61 -5.32 -17.91
CA GLN A 168 -2.00 -5.12 -17.54
C GLN A 168 -2.89 -4.87 -18.77
N ARG A 169 -2.44 -4.06 -19.74
CA ARG A 169 -3.16 -3.86 -21.02
C ARG A 169 -3.34 -5.15 -21.80
N LYS A 170 -2.31 -5.99 -21.85
CA LYS A 170 -2.40 -7.31 -22.50
C LYS A 170 -3.43 -8.20 -21.80
N ARG A 171 -3.47 -8.17 -20.46
CA ARG A 171 -4.44 -8.93 -19.66
C ARG A 171 -5.88 -8.50 -19.95
N ILE A 172 -6.14 -7.20 -20.07
CA ILE A 172 -7.47 -6.69 -20.44
C ILE A 172 -7.91 -7.22 -21.79
N VAL A 173 -7.05 -7.21 -22.81
CA VAL A 173 -7.41 -7.71 -24.15
C VAL A 173 -7.83 -9.19 -24.09
N LEU A 174 -7.11 -10.00 -23.31
CA LEU A 174 -7.43 -11.43 -23.13
C LEU A 174 -8.75 -11.63 -22.38
N LEU A 175 -8.97 -10.88 -21.28
CA LEU A 175 -10.22 -10.94 -20.51
C LEU A 175 -11.41 -10.48 -21.35
N GLN A 176 -11.26 -9.41 -22.13
CA GLN A 176 -12.32 -8.90 -23.00
C GLN A 176 -12.71 -9.95 -24.06
N ALA A 177 -11.73 -10.66 -24.63
CA ALA A 177 -11.99 -11.77 -25.54
C ALA A 177 -12.74 -12.91 -24.83
N SER A 178 -12.29 -13.33 -23.65
CA SER A 178 -12.94 -14.36 -22.81
C SER A 178 -14.40 -14.00 -22.51
N VAL A 179 -14.66 -12.78 -22.06
CA VAL A 179 -16.01 -12.27 -21.76
C VAL A 179 -16.87 -12.25 -23.02
N ASN A 180 -16.36 -11.72 -24.13
CA ASN A 180 -17.12 -11.65 -25.38
C ASN A 180 -17.50 -13.04 -25.90
N ASP A 181 -16.56 -13.99 -25.89
CA ASP A 181 -16.78 -15.36 -26.32
C ASP A 181 -17.78 -16.07 -25.40
N GLY A 182 -17.61 -15.92 -24.08
CA GLY A 182 -18.51 -16.50 -23.08
C GLY A 182 -19.93 -15.94 -23.16
N VAL A 183 -20.07 -14.63 -23.38
CA VAL A 183 -21.38 -13.98 -23.58
C VAL A 183 -22.06 -14.50 -24.84
N ASN A 184 -21.33 -14.63 -25.95
CA ASN A 184 -21.88 -15.09 -27.21
C ASN A 184 -22.25 -16.60 -27.18
N ALA A 185 -21.53 -17.40 -26.40
CA ALA A 185 -21.81 -18.81 -26.18
C ALA A 185 -22.94 -19.05 -25.15
N SER A 186 -23.34 -18.03 -24.38
CA SER A 186 -24.39 -18.15 -23.37
C SER A 186 -25.76 -18.41 -24.00
N LYS A 187 -26.60 -19.16 -23.28
CA LYS A 187 -28.00 -19.42 -23.69
C LYS A 187 -28.83 -18.15 -23.81
N ASN A 188 -28.52 -17.12 -23.02
CA ASN A 188 -29.20 -15.83 -23.02
C ASN A 188 -28.17 -14.68 -23.00
N PRO A 189 -27.53 -14.35 -24.14
CA PRO A 189 -26.47 -13.35 -24.21
C PRO A 189 -26.91 -11.97 -23.71
N ASP A 190 -28.13 -11.52 -24.05
CA ASP A 190 -28.61 -10.19 -23.66
C ASP A 190 -28.88 -10.07 -22.16
N THR A 191 -29.41 -11.13 -21.54
CA THR A 191 -29.58 -11.18 -20.09
C THR A 191 -28.23 -11.15 -19.38
N LEU A 192 -27.23 -11.86 -19.89
CA LEU A 192 -25.89 -11.88 -19.30
C LEU A 192 -25.18 -10.53 -19.46
N ARG A 193 -25.30 -9.86 -20.61
CA ARG A 193 -24.78 -8.48 -20.79
C ARG A 193 -25.39 -7.50 -19.79
N LYS A 194 -26.71 -7.58 -19.59
CA LYS A 194 -27.41 -6.74 -18.62
C LYS A 194 -26.90 -7.01 -17.19
N LEU A 195 -26.73 -8.28 -16.83
CA LEU A 195 -26.20 -8.67 -15.52
C LEU A 195 -24.76 -8.18 -15.30
N ILE A 196 -23.89 -8.29 -16.32
CA ILE A 196 -22.54 -7.71 -16.29
C ILE A 196 -22.62 -6.21 -16.00
N SER A 197 -23.42 -5.47 -16.76
CA SER A 197 -23.55 -4.02 -16.59
C SER A 197 -24.09 -3.63 -15.20
N GLU A 198 -25.08 -4.35 -14.69
CA GLU A 198 -25.65 -4.09 -13.36
C GLU A 198 -24.65 -4.40 -12.24
N MET A 199 -23.91 -5.52 -12.36
CA MET A 199 -22.91 -5.92 -11.36
C MET A 199 -21.70 -5.00 -11.36
N THR A 200 -21.21 -4.59 -12.54
CA THR A 200 -20.15 -3.58 -12.66
C THR A 200 -20.58 -2.27 -12.02
N ALA A 201 -21.76 -1.76 -12.38
CA ALA A 201 -22.26 -0.51 -11.80
C ALA A 201 -22.45 -0.62 -10.28
N TYR A 202 -22.94 -1.75 -9.77
CA TYR A 202 -23.08 -1.96 -8.33
C TYR A 202 -21.72 -1.99 -7.62
N TRP A 203 -20.73 -2.66 -8.21
CA TRP A 203 -19.37 -2.70 -7.69
C TRP A 203 -18.75 -1.30 -7.62
N GLU A 204 -18.76 -0.55 -8.72
CA GLU A 204 -18.15 0.79 -8.80
C GLU A 204 -18.81 1.80 -7.86
N ASN A 205 -20.14 1.78 -7.74
CA ASN A 205 -20.88 2.80 -6.98
C ASN A 205 -21.06 2.44 -5.50
N VAL A 206 -21.05 1.15 -5.15
CA VAL A 206 -21.35 0.69 -3.79
C VAL A 206 -20.29 -0.28 -3.26
N GLY A 207 -19.92 -1.27 -4.06
CA GLY A 207 -19.00 -2.34 -3.65
C GLY A 207 -17.63 -1.81 -3.20
N VAL A 208 -16.96 -1.01 -4.04
CA VAL A 208 -15.65 -0.42 -3.74
C VAL A 208 -15.71 0.42 -2.46
N TYR A 209 -16.75 1.24 -2.31
CA TYR A 209 -16.91 2.08 -1.12
C TYR A 209 -17.06 1.26 0.15
N GLU A 210 -17.96 0.26 0.14
CA GLU A 210 -18.19 -0.56 1.33
C GLU A 210 -16.97 -1.43 1.67
N VAL A 211 -16.31 -2.04 0.69
CA VAL A 211 -15.08 -2.81 0.94
C VAL A 211 -14.01 -1.92 1.57
N ASN A 212 -13.73 -0.75 0.99
CA ASN A 212 -12.75 0.20 1.53
C ASN A 212 -13.12 0.66 2.94
N LYS A 213 -14.40 0.91 3.22
CA LYS A 213 -14.88 1.32 4.54
C LYS A 213 -14.63 0.23 5.59
N HIS A 214 -14.85 -1.05 5.25
CA HIS A 214 -14.61 -2.16 6.19
C HIS A 214 -13.11 -2.38 6.42
N PHE A 215 -12.29 -2.38 5.37
CA PHE A 215 -10.84 -2.50 5.51
C PHE A 215 -10.23 -1.32 6.26
N LYS A 216 -10.75 -0.10 6.06
CA LYS A 216 -10.35 1.08 6.82
C LYS A 216 -10.66 0.94 8.31
N ALA A 217 -11.88 0.51 8.64
CA ALA A 217 -12.27 0.26 10.03
C ALA A 217 -11.39 -0.84 10.65
N LEU A 218 -10.99 -1.84 9.87
CA LEU A 218 -10.13 -2.92 10.34
C LEU A 218 -8.72 -2.41 10.60
N ALA A 219 -8.12 -1.67 9.67
CA ALA A 219 -6.82 -1.05 9.86
C ALA A 219 -6.79 -0.12 11.07
N GLN A 220 -7.87 0.63 11.31
CA GLN A 220 -8.02 1.46 12.51
C GLN A 220 -8.04 0.62 13.78
N ALA A 221 -8.86 -0.43 13.84
CA ALA A 221 -8.88 -1.34 14.98
C ALA A 221 -7.51 -1.99 15.23
N MET A 222 -6.79 -2.38 14.18
CA MET A 222 -5.45 -3.00 14.31
C MET A 222 -4.42 -2.09 14.99
N GLN A 223 -4.59 -0.76 14.96
CA GLN A 223 -3.71 0.17 15.68
C GLN A 223 -3.84 0.03 17.21
N ASP A 224 -5.01 -0.38 17.70
CA ASP A 224 -5.31 -0.56 19.13
C ASP A 224 -5.05 -2.00 19.60
N LEU A 225 -4.72 -2.92 18.68
CA LEU A 225 -4.41 -4.31 18.98
C LEU A 225 -3.29 -4.49 20.02
N PRO A 226 -2.17 -3.73 19.99
CA PRO A 226 -1.13 -3.84 21.01
C PRO A 226 -1.66 -3.56 22.42
N GLN A 227 -2.52 -2.55 22.57
CA GLN A 227 -3.11 -2.21 23.86
C GLN A 227 -4.05 -3.31 24.35
N PHE A 228 -4.86 -3.88 23.44
CA PHE A 228 -5.74 -5.00 23.74
C PHE A 228 -4.95 -6.22 24.28
N ILE A 229 -3.86 -6.60 23.62
CA ILE A 229 -3.01 -7.73 24.03
C ILE A 229 -2.44 -7.50 25.43
N GLN A 230 -2.01 -6.27 25.77
CA GLN A 230 -1.46 -5.95 27.09
C GLN A 230 -2.48 -6.08 28.22
N GLN A 231 -3.75 -5.80 27.94
CA GLN A 231 -4.83 -5.86 28.93
C GLN A 231 -5.31 -7.29 29.18
N GLN A 232 -5.05 -8.21 28.25
CA GLN A 232 -5.54 -9.58 28.34
C GLN A 232 -4.61 -10.46 29.18
N GLN A 233 -5.11 -10.90 30.34
CA GLN A 233 -4.39 -11.81 31.23
C GLN A 233 -4.08 -13.14 30.54
N GLY A 234 -2.80 -13.52 30.54
CA GLY A 234 -2.33 -14.78 29.96
C GLY A 234 -2.16 -14.80 28.44
N ALA A 235 -2.44 -13.69 27.74
CA ALA A 235 -2.20 -13.58 26.30
C ALA A 235 -0.70 -13.52 25.95
N MET A 236 0.15 -13.13 26.90
CA MET A 236 1.60 -13.05 26.73
C MET A 236 2.30 -13.94 27.75
N VAL A 237 3.10 -14.89 27.26
CA VAL A 237 3.91 -15.80 28.07
C VAL A 237 5.38 -15.56 27.76
N THR A 238 6.18 -15.30 28.79
CA THR A 238 7.63 -15.12 28.65
C THR A 238 8.37 -16.36 29.12
N ASN A 239 9.21 -16.93 28.26
CA ASN A 239 10.13 -18.00 28.59
C ASN A 239 11.57 -17.57 28.26
N GLY A 240 12.24 -16.95 29.24
CA GLY A 240 13.58 -16.40 29.07
C GLY A 240 13.60 -15.24 28.07
N LYS A 241 14.22 -15.44 26.90
CA LYS A 241 14.31 -14.43 25.84
C LYS A 241 13.18 -14.50 24.81
N VAL A 242 12.36 -15.54 24.88
CA VAL A 242 11.24 -15.78 23.95
C VAL A 242 9.96 -15.31 24.62
N ILE A 243 9.15 -14.57 23.87
CA ILE A 243 7.83 -14.11 24.27
C ILE A 243 6.84 -14.70 23.27
N THR A 244 5.89 -15.48 23.75
CA THR A 244 4.80 -16.01 22.95
C THR A 244 3.54 -15.20 23.23
N ILE A 245 2.92 -14.69 22.16
CA ILE A 245 1.61 -14.05 22.21
C ILE A 245 0.60 -15.02 21.61
N SER A 246 -0.50 -15.24 22.31
CA SER A 246 -1.59 -16.09 21.84
C SER A 246 -2.90 -15.31 21.88
N ILE A 247 -3.52 -15.14 20.71
CA ILE A 247 -4.79 -14.43 20.55
C ILE A 247 -5.84 -15.45 20.14
N ARG A 248 -6.85 -15.66 20.99
CA ARG A 248 -7.96 -16.57 20.66
C ARG A 248 -8.94 -15.87 19.73
N GLU A 249 -9.53 -16.65 18.83
CA GLU A 249 -10.54 -16.18 17.88
C GLU A 249 -11.71 -15.43 18.55
N ASP A 250 -12.26 -15.99 19.64
CA ASP A 250 -13.36 -15.36 20.39
C ASP A 250 -12.96 -14.00 20.98
N ASP A 251 -11.72 -13.88 21.44
CA ASP A 251 -11.19 -12.66 22.04
C ASP A 251 -10.96 -11.60 20.97
N PHE A 252 -10.40 -12.00 19.83
CA PHE A 252 -10.20 -11.13 18.67
C PHE A 252 -11.52 -10.61 18.08
N ASN A 253 -12.52 -11.48 17.92
CA ASN A 253 -13.85 -11.06 17.46
C ASN A 253 -14.52 -10.10 18.44
N ARG A 254 -14.38 -10.30 19.75
CA ARG A 254 -14.91 -9.37 20.77
C ARG A 254 -14.22 -8.02 20.72
N PHE A 255 -12.90 -8.02 20.57
CA PHE A 255 -12.10 -6.82 20.37
C PHE A 255 -12.57 -6.02 19.15
N LEU A 256 -12.65 -6.65 17.97
CA LEU A 256 -13.10 -5.95 16.78
C LEU A 256 -14.50 -5.36 16.94
N LYS A 257 -15.43 -6.11 17.54
CA LYS A 257 -16.79 -5.62 17.82
C LYS A 257 -16.83 -4.47 18.82
N SER A 258 -15.88 -4.36 19.74
CA SER A 258 -15.76 -3.20 20.63
C SER A 258 -15.19 -1.97 19.94
N GLU A 259 -14.31 -2.15 18.95
CA GLU A 259 -13.71 -1.04 18.19
C GLU A 259 -14.69 -0.43 17.17
N ASN A 260 -15.52 -1.25 16.52
CA ASN A 260 -16.45 -0.74 15.51
C ASN A 260 -17.70 -1.62 15.33
N GLU A 261 -18.87 -0.97 15.32
CA GLU A 261 -20.16 -1.65 15.11
C GLU A 261 -20.28 -2.36 13.76
N LEU A 262 -19.48 -1.97 12.75
CA LEU A 262 -19.42 -2.65 11.46
C LEU A 262 -19.08 -4.14 11.62
N PHE A 263 -18.28 -4.50 12.63
CA PHE A 263 -17.87 -5.88 12.87
C PHE A 263 -18.93 -6.74 13.57
N ASN A 264 -20.09 -6.19 13.93
CA ASN A 264 -21.21 -6.97 14.47
C ASN A 264 -21.78 -7.97 13.46
N HIS A 265 -21.60 -7.70 12.17
CA HIS A 265 -22.10 -8.53 11.07
C HIS A 265 -21.02 -9.41 10.42
N PHE A 266 -19.81 -9.42 11.00
CA PHE A 266 -18.66 -10.16 10.52
C PHE A 266 -18.12 -11.10 11.58
N ASN A 267 -17.57 -12.22 11.13
CA ASN A 267 -16.88 -13.18 11.97
C ASN A 267 -15.51 -13.49 11.37
N PHE A 268 -14.49 -13.42 12.22
CA PHE A 268 -13.13 -13.81 11.92
C PHE A 268 -12.92 -15.23 12.42
N SER A 269 -12.41 -16.10 11.55
CA SER A 269 -12.16 -17.51 11.85
C SER A 269 -10.69 -17.83 11.61
N PHE A 270 -10.04 -18.43 12.61
CA PHE A 270 -8.63 -18.83 12.55
C PHE A 270 -8.56 -20.32 12.19
N GLY A 271 -8.07 -20.60 10.99
CA GLY A 271 -7.79 -21.95 10.51
C GLY A 271 -6.28 -22.23 10.48
N GLN A 272 -5.91 -23.43 10.05
CA GLN A 272 -4.51 -23.78 9.84
C GLN A 272 -3.88 -22.85 8.80
N ASP A 273 -2.95 -22.01 9.24
CA ASP A 273 -2.18 -21.03 8.46
C ASP A 273 -3.02 -20.06 7.61
N ARG A 274 -4.28 -19.86 8.01
CA ARG A 274 -5.21 -18.98 7.30
C ARG A 274 -6.19 -18.30 8.24
N ILE A 275 -6.59 -17.11 7.87
CA ILE A 275 -7.65 -16.34 8.52
C ILE A 275 -8.75 -16.13 7.48
N VAL A 276 -9.98 -16.42 7.88
CA VAL A 276 -11.17 -16.21 7.06
C VAL A 276 -12.05 -15.20 7.75
N VAL A 277 -12.35 -14.11 7.06
CA VAL A 277 -13.32 -13.11 7.48
C VAL A 277 -14.54 -13.28 6.62
N GLU A 278 -15.70 -13.48 7.22
CA GLU A 278 -16.95 -13.53 6.46
C GLU A 278 -18.07 -12.78 7.17
N GLY A 279 -18.91 -12.12 6.38
CA GLY A 279 -20.02 -11.37 6.92
C GLY A 279 -21.02 -10.93 5.86
N GLN A 280 -22.19 -10.51 6.33
CA GLN A 280 -23.25 -9.99 5.48
C GLN A 280 -23.91 -8.79 6.16
N GLN A 281 -23.95 -7.66 5.45
CA GLN A 281 -24.70 -6.48 5.86
C GLN A 281 -25.65 -6.05 4.73
N GLY A 282 -26.95 -6.12 4.99
CA GLY A 282 -27.97 -5.88 3.96
C GLY A 282 -27.81 -6.85 2.78
N THR A 283 -27.62 -6.31 1.58
CA THR A 283 -27.42 -7.08 0.35
C THR A 283 -25.95 -7.41 0.07
N MET A 284 -25.01 -6.87 0.84
CA MET A 284 -23.59 -7.12 0.66
C MET A 284 -23.14 -8.34 1.44
N LYS A 285 -22.52 -9.30 0.77
CA LYS A 285 -21.78 -10.43 1.34
C LYS A 285 -20.31 -10.28 0.99
N LEU A 286 -19.46 -10.32 2.00
CA LEU A 286 -18.02 -10.20 1.82
C LEU A 286 -17.33 -11.37 2.52
N ARG A 287 -16.38 -11.99 1.82
CA ARG A 287 -15.49 -13.01 2.37
C ARG A 287 -14.06 -12.69 1.98
N VAL A 288 -13.18 -12.63 2.97
CA VAL A 288 -11.75 -12.39 2.82
C VAL A 288 -11.01 -13.60 3.37
N GLU A 289 -10.05 -14.12 2.63
CA GLU A 289 -9.13 -15.16 3.10
C GLU A 289 -7.71 -14.61 2.98
N GLY A 290 -6.88 -14.88 3.98
CA GLY A 290 -5.52 -14.40 4.02
C GLY A 290 -4.66 -15.08 5.06
N HIS A 291 -3.40 -14.68 5.14
CA HIS A 291 -2.43 -15.22 6.08
C HIS A 291 -1.49 -14.12 6.58
N TYR A 292 -0.82 -14.39 7.71
CA TYR A 292 0.22 -13.52 8.25
C TYR A 292 1.60 -14.03 7.87
N THR A 293 2.52 -13.13 7.55
CA THR A 293 3.96 -13.43 7.39
C THR A 293 4.80 -12.52 8.27
N VAL A 294 6.03 -12.94 8.58
CA VAL A 294 7.01 -12.10 9.26
C VAL A 294 7.89 -11.44 8.21
N GLU A 295 7.84 -10.11 8.14
CA GLU A 295 8.70 -9.30 7.29
C GLU A 295 9.73 -8.55 8.13
N ASN A 296 10.94 -8.36 7.60
CA ASN A 296 12.04 -7.71 8.32
C ASN A 296 12.41 -6.33 7.77
N GLU A 297 11.95 -6.01 6.56
CA GLU A 297 12.22 -4.75 5.88
C GLU A 297 10.90 -4.07 5.48
N PRO A 298 10.78 -2.73 5.59
CA PRO A 298 11.78 -1.79 6.12
C PRO A 298 11.92 -1.88 7.66
N GLN A 299 10.96 -2.51 8.34
CA GLN A 299 10.99 -2.76 9.78
C GLN A 299 10.37 -4.12 10.08
N ASN A 300 10.77 -4.75 11.19
CA ASN A 300 10.26 -6.06 11.54
C ASN A 300 8.79 -6.00 11.96
N ALA A 301 7.92 -6.63 11.17
CA ALA A 301 6.47 -6.59 11.31
C ALA A 301 5.85 -7.94 10.97
N ILE A 302 4.61 -8.14 11.41
CA ILE A 302 3.78 -9.28 11.02
C ILE A 302 2.71 -8.73 10.08
N LEU A 303 2.87 -8.95 8.78
CA LEU A 303 1.99 -8.35 7.77
C LEU A 303 0.92 -9.35 7.33
N PHE A 304 -0.30 -8.85 7.11
CA PHE A 304 -1.41 -9.64 6.60
C PHE A 304 -1.45 -9.55 5.08
N HIS A 305 -1.56 -10.69 4.42
CA HIS A 305 -1.75 -10.77 2.98
C HIS A 305 -3.13 -11.33 2.66
N VAL A 306 -3.78 -10.76 1.66
CA VAL A 306 -5.10 -11.14 1.18
C VAL A 306 -4.93 -12.15 0.05
N ASP A 307 -5.15 -13.43 0.35
CA ASP A 307 -5.09 -14.52 -0.61
C ASP A 307 -6.31 -14.56 -1.52
N ARG A 308 -7.49 -14.26 -0.95
CA ARG A 308 -8.76 -14.32 -1.68
C ARG A 308 -9.74 -13.28 -1.18
N LEU A 309 -10.45 -12.67 -2.11
CA LEU A 309 -11.48 -11.69 -1.82
C LEU A 309 -12.72 -12.00 -2.64
N VAL A 310 -13.83 -12.29 -1.98
CA VAL A 310 -15.10 -12.65 -2.62
C VAL A 310 -16.17 -11.66 -2.20
N PHE A 311 -16.74 -10.98 -3.19
CA PHE A 311 -17.81 -10.01 -3.04
C PHE A 311 -19.07 -10.52 -3.73
N ASN A 312 -20.15 -10.71 -2.96
CA ASN A 312 -21.43 -11.24 -3.46
C ASN A 312 -21.31 -12.55 -4.26
N GLY A 313 -20.34 -13.41 -3.89
CA GLY A 313 -20.07 -14.68 -4.57
C GLY A 313 -19.16 -14.57 -5.80
N LEU A 314 -18.70 -13.36 -6.14
CA LEU A 314 -17.74 -13.12 -7.20
C LEU A 314 -16.35 -12.88 -6.61
N GLU A 315 -15.37 -13.66 -7.06
CA GLU A 315 -13.98 -13.44 -6.68
C GLU A 315 -13.45 -12.20 -7.39
N LEU A 316 -12.83 -11.33 -6.61
CA LEU A 316 -12.23 -10.09 -7.08
C LEU A 316 -10.77 -10.32 -7.49
N PRO A 317 -10.25 -9.54 -8.46
CA PRO A 317 -8.90 -9.74 -8.96
C PRO A 317 -7.82 -9.42 -7.91
N ASP A 318 -6.62 -9.90 -8.20
CA ASP A 318 -5.37 -9.54 -7.53
C ASP A 318 -5.15 -8.02 -7.46
N THR A 319 -5.54 -7.25 -8.47
CA THR A 319 -5.38 -5.78 -8.45
C THR A 319 -6.14 -5.14 -7.29
N THR A 320 -7.37 -5.58 -7.01
CA THR A 320 -8.14 -5.12 -5.85
C THR A 320 -7.49 -5.57 -4.54
N ARG A 321 -7.03 -6.83 -4.45
CA ARG A 321 -6.37 -7.36 -3.24
C ARG A 321 -5.09 -6.59 -2.89
N ASN A 322 -4.22 -6.42 -3.88
CA ASN A 322 -2.96 -5.67 -3.74
C ASN A 322 -3.22 -4.20 -3.37
N LYS A 323 -4.28 -3.61 -3.93
CA LYS A 323 -4.71 -2.25 -3.57
C LYS A 323 -5.11 -2.16 -2.10
N LEU A 324 -5.90 -3.11 -1.60
CA LEU A 324 -6.34 -3.12 -0.21
C LEU A 324 -5.17 -3.31 0.76
N GLU A 325 -4.23 -4.21 0.47
CA GLU A 325 -3.01 -4.39 1.26
C GLU A 325 -2.16 -3.12 1.32
N LYS A 326 -2.07 -2.37 0.21
CA LYS A 326 -1.30 -1.13 0.13
C LYS A 326 -1.99 0.03 0.85
N ASP A 327 -3.31 0.14 0.72
CA ASP A 327 -4.09 1.27 1.24
C ASP A 327 -4.43 1.11 2.73
N PHE A 328 -4.43 -0.12 3.26
CA PHE A 328 -4.84 -0.44 4.62
C PHE A 328 -3.82 -1.31 5.34
N ASP A 329 -3.15 -0.71 6.34
CA ASP A 329 -2.18 -1.42 7.17
C ASP A 329 -2.91 -2.33 8.17
N LEU A 330 -2.93 -3.63 7.86
CA LEU A 330 -3.45 -4.70 8.73
C LEU A 330 -2.32 -5.42 9.48
N GLY A 331 -1.12 -4.85 9.47
CA GLY A 331 0.05 -5.39 10.10
C GLY A 331 0.04 -5.22 11.62
N PHE A 332 0.83 -6.06 12.29
CA PHE A 332 1.13 -5.96 13.69
C PHE A 332 2.62 -5.70 13.89
N TYR A 333 2.94 -4.67 14.68
CA TYR A 333 4.32 -4.21 14.91
C TYR A 333 4.76 -4.53 16.34
N PRO A 334 5.51 -5.62 16.56
CA PRO A 334 5.89 -6.06 17.91
C PRO A 334 6.60 -5.00 18.75
N GLN A 335 7.30 -4.05 18.11
CA GLN A 335 8.02 -2.97 18.77
C GLN A 335 7.08 -1.96 19.44
N GLN A 336 5.80 -1.92 19.06
CA GLN A 336 4.77 -1.14 19.74
C GLN A 336 4.40 -1.75 21.10
N LEU A 337 4.54 -3.07 21.27
CA LEU A 337 4.41 -3.72 22.57
C LEU A 337 5.66 -3.53 23.41
N ILE A 338 6.82 -3.91 22.85
CA ILE A 338 8.11 -3.90 23.56
C ILE A 338 9.19 -3.47 22.57
N SER A 339 9.82 -2.32 22.77
CA SER A 339 10.73 -1.71 21.79
C SER A 339 11.93 -2.57 21.39
N TYR A 340 12.32 -3.55 22.21
CA TYR A 340 13.48 -4.43 22.00
C TYR A 340 13.10 -5.86 21.61
N VAL A 341 11.96 -6.07 20.94
CA VAL A 341 11.57 -7.39 20.41
C VAL A 341 11.51 -7.41 18.89
N LYS A 342 11.67 -8.60 18.33
CA LYS A 342 11.41 -8.90 16.92
C LYS A 342 10.51 -10.12 16.80
N ALA A 343 9.53 -10.06 15.90
CA ALA A 343 8.81 -11.24 15.44
C ALA A 343 9.77 -12.18 14.71
N THR A 344 9.65 -13.45 15.04
CA THR A 344 10.44 -14.55 14.45
C THR A 344 9.54 -15.56 13.76
N GLU A 345 8.35 -15.80 14.32
CA GLU A 345 7.37 -16.72 13.76
C GLU A 345 5.96 -16.18 14.00
N VAL A 346 5.07 -16.48 13.06
CA VAL A 346 3.63 -16.35 13.20
C VAL A 346 3.00 -17.64 12.69
N HIS A 347 2.08 -18.20 13.46
CA HIS A 347 1.35 -19.41 13.12
C HIS A 347 -0.13 -19.19 13.42
N THR A 348 -1.00 -19.53 12.47
CA THR A 348 -2.44 -19.54 12.72
C THR A 348 -2.85 -20.99 12.91
N LEU A 349 -3.35 -21.30 14.09
CA LEU A 349 -3.91 -22.60 14.44
C LEU A 349 -5.42 -22.48 14.54
N ALA A 350 -6.12 -23.62 14.56
CA ALA A 350 -7.57 -23.64 14.74
C ALA A 350 -7.98 -22.85 16.01
N GLY A 351 -8.65 -21.71 15.82
CA GLY A 351 -9.13 -20.83 16.88
C GLY A 351 -8.06 -19.99 17.61
N VAL A 352 -6.79 -20.03 17.22
CA VAL A 352 -5.70 -19.29 17.90
C VAL A 352 -4.67 -18.76 16.90
N LEU A 353 -4.33 -17.48 17.01
CA LEU A 353 -3.17 -16.87 16.37
C LEU A 353 -2.00 -16.85 17.37
N GLU A 354 -0.90 -17.52 17.04
CA GLU A 354 0.32 -17.54 17.84
C GLU A 354 1.44 -16.73 17.18
N VAL A 355 2.04 -15.84 17.95
CA VAL A 355 3.17 -15.02 17.52
C VAL A 355 4.34 -15.25 18.46
N LYS A 356 5.51 -15.58 17.91
CA LYS A 356 6.75 -15.72 18.69
C LYS A 356 7.67 -14.54 18.45
N LEU A 357 8.02 -13.89 19.55
CA LEU A 357 8.94 -12.77 19.59
C LEU A 357 10.22 -13.15 20.32
N VAL A 358 11.34 -12.56 19.93
CA VAL A 358 12.62 -12.71 20.62
C VAL A 358 13.15 -11.34 21.01
N LEU A 359 13.71 -11.25 22.22
CA LEU A 359 14.43 -10.06 22.67
C LEU A 359 15.65 -9.80 21.76
N SER A 360 15.59 -8.68 21.05
CA SER A 360 16.66 -8.11 20.26
C SER A 360 17.31 -6.98 21.06
N LEU A 361 18.26 -7.33 21.92
CA LEU A 361 19.17 -6.35 22.50
C LEU A 361 20.05 -5.82 21.37
N LYS A 362 19.96 -4.51 21.09
CA LYS A 362 20.94 -3.83 20.24
C LYS A 362 22.29 -3.74 20.93
#